data_AF-A0A3N4J760-F1
#
_entry.id   AF-A0A3N4J760-F1
#
_cell.length_a   1.000
_cell.length_b   1.000
_cell.length_c   1.000
_cell.angle_alpha   90.00
_cell.angle_beta   90.00
_cell.angle_gamma   90.00
#
_symmetry.space_group_name_H-M   'P 1'
#
loop_
_entity.id
_entity.type
_entity.pdbx_description
1 polymer ?
#
loop_
_entity_poly.entity_id
_entity_poly.type
_entity_poly.pdbx_seq_one_letter_code
_entity_poly.pdbx_strand_id
1 'polypeptide(L)'
;GHLVIFYLAFYDEKNFIKYYCGAVKQYTHKNCEYDFDLLQRLVPEALASITPQLVWKYDARTLQIIEAYCSNIIYVSPEYEHLVHTRYWSHHHVTITDSAMV
;
A
#
# COMPACT_ATOMS: atom_id res chain seq x y z
N GLY A 1 20.14 7.30 17.16
CA GLY A 1 18.83 7.76 17.64
C GLY A 1 17.78 7.43 16.59
N HIS A 2 16.55 7.13 16.98
CA HIS A 2 15.45 6.80 16.05
C HIS A 2 14.49 7.99 15.94
N LEU A 3 14.08 8.32 14.71
CA LEU A 3 13.02 9.28 14.46
C LEU A 3 11.67 8.59 14.67
N VAL A 4 10.81 9.17 15.51
CA VAL A 4 9.46 8.67 15.77
C VAL A 4 8.48 9.54 15.01
N ILE A 5 7.64 8.91 14.18
CA ILE A 5 6.57 9.57 13.43
C ILE A 5 5.28 9.38 14.22
N PHE A 6 4.60 10.48 14.54
CA PHE A 6 3.32 10.46 15.24
C PHE A 6 2.16 10.54 14.25
N TYR A 7 1.30 9.52 14.27
CA TYR A 7 0.05 9.51 13.51
C TYR A 7 -1.11 9.95 14.41
N LEU A 8 -2.07 10.69 13.84
CA LEU A 8 -3.30 11.06 14.54
C LEU A 8 -4.08 9.80 14.92
N ALA A 9 -4.54 9.73 16.17
CA ALA A 9 -5.43 8.66 16.62
C ALA A 9 -6.68 8.60 15.74
N PHE A 10 -7.15 7.39 15.41
CA PHE A 10 -8.39 7.08 14.66
C PHE A 10 -8.37 7.17 13.12
N TYR A 11 -7.20 7.30 12.48
CA TYR A 11 -7.11 7.22 11.01
C TYR A 11 -6.11 6.16 10.58
N ASP A 12 -6.55 4.92 10.69
CA ASP A 12 -5.80 3.73 10.33
C ASP A 12 -5.33 3.71 8.87
N GLU A 13 -6.01 4.45 8.00
CA GLU A 13 -5.69 4.61 6.57
C GLU A 13 -4.43 5.45 6.31
N LYS A 14 -3.88 6.12 7.34
CA LYS A 14 -2.66 6.93 7.27
C LYS A 14 -1.37 6.13 7.50
N ASN A 15 -1.43 4.81 7.62
CA ASN A 15 -0.24 3.98 7.79
C ASN A 15 -0.04 3.11 6.55
N PHE A 16 1.00 3.43 5.75
CA PHE A 16 1.31 2.71 4.52
C PHE A 16 1.53 1.20 4.74
N ILE A 17 1.92 0.79 5.95
CA ILE A 17 2.10 -0.63 6.31
C ILE A 17 0.80 -1.42 6.17
N LYS A 18 -0.36 -0.77 6.27
CA LYS A 18 -1.65 -1.44 6.06
C LYS A 18 -1.82 -1.93 4.64
N TYR A 19 -1.43 -1.12 3.66
CA TYR A 19 -1.47 -1.53 2.26
C TYR A 19 -0.48 -2.67 1.99
N TYR A 20 0.72 -2.60 2.58
CA TYR A 20 1.71 -3.66 2.53
C TYR A 20 1.17 -4.99 3.11
N CYS A 21 0.65 -4.96 4.34
CA CYS A 21 0.05 -6.13 4.97
C CYS A 21 -1.18 -6.63 4.22
N GLY A 22 -1.98 -5.74 3.63
CA GLY A 22 -3.13 -6.09 2.81
C GLY A 22 -2.73 -6.86 1.54
N ALA A 23 -1.69 -6.41 0.86
CA ALA A 23 -1.13 -7.10 -0.31
C ALA A 23 -0.57 -8.48 0.05
N VAL A 24 0.17 -8.59 1.15
CA VAL A 24 0.64 -9.89 1.67
C VAL A 24 -0.54 -10.81 1.96
N LYS A 25 -1.55 -10.33 2.68
CA LYS A 25 -2.75 -11.11 2.98
C LYS A 25 -3.45 -11.61 1.72
N GLN A 26 -3.60 -10.73 0.72
CA GLN A 26 -4.22 -11.09 -0.55
C GLN A 26 -3.42 -12.16 -1.29
N TYR A 27 -2.10 -12.03 -1.34
CA TYR A 27 -1.23 -13.05 -1.93
C TYR A 27 -1.37 -14.38 -1.19
N THR A 28 -1.26 -14.37 0.14
CA THR A 28 -1.38 -15.61 0.93
C THR A 28 -2.76 -16.22 0.76
N HIS A 29 -3.84 -15.44 0.71
CA HIS A 29 -5.20 -15.95 0.56
C HIS A 29 -5.46 -16.60 -0.80
N LYS A 30 -4.86 -16.05 -1.87
CA LYS A 30 -4.98 -16.61 -3.22
C LYS A 30 -4.20 -17.92 -3.40
N ASN A 31 -3.12 -18.10 -2.66
CA ASN A 31 -2.20 -19.24 -2.83
C ASN A 31 -2.29 -20.27 -1.69
N CYS A 32 -2.92 -19.95 -0.57
CA CYS A 32 -3.06 -20.83 0.57
C CYS A 32 -4.37 -21.60 0.48
N GLU A 33 -4.28 -22.93 0.35
CA GLU A 33 -5.42 -23.86 0.39
C GLU A 33 -5.95 -24.08 1.82
N TYR A 34 -5.88 -23.06 2.67
CA TYR A 34 -6.24 -23.10 4.10
C TYR A 34 -5.43 -24.12 4.92
N ASP A 35 -4.21 -24.43 4.49
CA ASP A 35 -3.25 -25.26 5.22
C ASP A 35 -2.25 -24.39 6.02
N PHE A 36 -1.99 -24.78 7.27
CA PHE A 36 -1.16 -23.98 8.17
C PHE A 36 0.33 -24.04 7.84
N ASP A 37 0.84 -25.20 7.43
CA ASP A 37 2.24 -25.36 7.08
C ASP A 37 2.55 -24.61 5.76
N LEU A 38 1.60 -24.64 4.83
CA LEU A 38 1.64 -23.86 3.60
C LEU A 38 1.59 -22.36 3.92
N LEU A 39 0.72 -21.92 4.85
CA LEU A 39 0.66 -20.52 5.27
C LEU A 39 2.00 -20.03 5.83
N GLN A 40 2.68 -20.83 6.66
CA GLN A 40 3.99 -20.47 7.21
C GLN A 40 5.05 -20.24 6.12
N ARG A 41 4.99 -21.00 5.02
CA ARG A 41 5.90 -20.85 3.87
C ARG A 41 5.53 -19.66 2.99
N LEU A 42 4.23 -19.48 2.73
CA LEU A 42 3.73 -18.43 1.83
C LEU A 42 3.87 -17.03 2.42
N VAL A 43 3.83 -16.85 3.74
CA VAL A 43 3.95 -15.50 4.33
C VAL A 43 5.29 -14.83 4.00
N PRO A 44 6.47 -15.47 4.22
CA PRO A 44 7.75 -14.94 3.76
C PRO A 44 7.83 -14.68 2.25
N GLU A 45 7.29 -15.58 1.43
CA GLU A 45 7.28 -15.42 -0.03
C GLU A 45 6.42 -14.23 -0.47
N ALA A 46 5.24 -14.08 0.14
CA ALA A 46 4.36 -12.94 -0.06
C ALA A 46 5.03 -11.62 0.33
N LEU A 47 5.71 -11.58 1.48
CA LEU A 47 6.48 -10.42 1.93
C LEU A 47 7.58 -10.05 0.93
N ALA A 48 8.28 -11.04 0.38
CA ALA A 48 9.36 -10.87 -0.60
C ALA A 48 8.85 -10.50 -2.01
N SER A 49 7.61 -10.88 -2.36
CA SER A 49 6.99 -10.56 -3.65
C SER A 49 6.65 -9.07 -3.81
N ILE A 50 6.55 -8.33 -2.70
CA ILE A 50 6.22 -6.91 -2.74
C ILE A 50 7.46 -6.12 -3.18
N THR A 51 7.35 -5.48 -4.33
CA THR A 51 8.45 -4.70 -4.89
C THR A 51 8.63 -3.38 -4.13
N PRO A 52 9.86 -2.83 -4.04
CA PRO A 52 10.10 -1.52 -3.45
C PRO A 52 9.25 -0.42 -4.09
N GLN A 53 9.01 -0.47 -5.39
CA GLN A 53 8.17 0.48 -6.13
C GLN A 53 6.73 0.50 -5.58
N LEU A 54 6.20 -0.66 -5.21
CA LEU A 54 4.87 -0.77 -4.62
C LEU A 54 4.83 -0.17 -3.20
N VAL A 55 5.90 -0.35 -2.42
CA VAL A 55 6.07 0.29 -1.10
C VAL A 55 6.07 1.81 -1.24
N TRP A 56 6.83 2.37 -2.19
CA TRP A 56 6.84 3.81 -2.48
C TRP A 56 5.45 4.32 -2.88
N LYS A 57 4.70 3.55 -3.67
CA LYS A 57 3.32 3.90 -4.04
C LYS A 57 2.39 3.97 -2.82
N TYR A 58 2.54 3.05 -1.86
CA TYR A 58 1.76 3.06 -0.61
C TYR A 58 2.10 4.26 0.28
N ASP A 59 3.38 4.61 0.37
CA ASP A 59 3.83 5.80 1.10
C ASP A 59 3.31 7.10 0.46
N ALA A 60 3.48 7.25 -0.86
CA ALA A 60 2.99 8.40 -1.60
C ALA A 60 1.47 8.59 -1.45
N ARG A 61 0.69 7.50 -1.54
CA ARG A 61 -0.76 7.54 -1.30
C ARG A 61 -1.08 8.02 0.11
N THR A 62 -0.36 7.54 1.11
CA THR A 62 -0.53 7.92 2.51
C THR A 62 -0.29 9.42 2.72
N LEU A 63 0.75 9.97 2.08
CA LEU A 63 1.04 11.41 2.12
C LEU A 63 -0.08 12.24 1.48
N GLN A 64 -0.65 11.80 0.36
CA GLN A 64 -1.79 12.48 -0.28
C GLN A 64 -3.04 12.47 0.58
N ILE A 65 -3.32 11.35 1.26
CA ILE A 65 -4.43 11.25 2.22
C ILE A 65 -4.23 12.25 3.36
N ILE A 66 -3.00 12.34 3.90
CA ILE A 66 -2.66 13.33 4.93
C ILE A 66 -2.85 14.76 4.41
N GLU A 67 -2.39 15.07 3.20
CA GLU A 67 -2.58 16.38 2.56
C GLU A 67 -4.07 16.73 2.39
N ALA A 68 -4.90 15.77 1.98
CA ALA A 68 -6.34 15.94 1.84
C ALA A 68 -6.99 16.35 3.17
N TYR A 69 -6.63 15.64 4.25
CA TYR A 69 -7.10 15.96 5.60
C TYR A 69 -6.61 17.34 6.06
N CYS A 70 -5.33 17.65 5.86
CA CYS A 70 -4.78 18.97 6.21
C CYS A 70 -5.46 20.11 5.44
N SER A 71 -5.95 19.83 4.24
CA SER A 71 -6.66 20.78 3.38
C SER A 71 -8.18 20.81 3.64
N ASN A 72 -8.68 20.11 4.66
CA ASN A 72 -10.11 19.97 4.97
C ASN A 72 -10.96 19.42 3.81
N ILE A 73 -10.36 18.62 2.93
CA ILE A 73 -11.09 17.93 1.86
C ILE A 73 -11.90 16.80 2.49
N ILE A 74 -13.19 16.73 2.12
CA ILE A 74 -14.11 15.73 2.65
C ILE A 74 -13.75 14.35 2.08
N TYR A 75 -13.63 13.35 2.96
CA TYR A 75 -13.38 11.97 2.57
C TYR A 75 -14.46 11.44 1.61
N VAL A 76 -14.06 10.76 0.54
CA VAL A 76 -14.93 10.28 -0.58
C VAL A 76 -15.57 11.41 -1.41
N SER A 77 -15.14 12.66 -1.28
CA SER A 77 -15.56 13.69 -2.23
C SER A 77 -14.89 13.47 -3.60
N PRO A 78 -15.45 14.00 -4.70
CA PRO A 78 -14.79 13.96 -6.01
C PRO A 78 -13.37 14.56 -5.98
N GLU A 79 -13.17 15.59 -5.17
CA GLU A 79 -11.87 16.24 -4.97
C GLU A 79 -10.89 15.32 -4.21
N TYR A 80 -11.37 14.58 -3.22
CA TYR A 80 -10.58 13.57 -2.52
C TYR A 80 -10.13 12.45 -3.47
N GLU A 81 -11.07 11.90 -4.24
CA GLU A 81 -10.79 10.87 -5.23
C GLU A 81 -9.76 11.36 -6.26
N HIS A 82 -9.92 12.59 -6.75
CA HIS A 82 -8.97 13.17 -7.69
C HIS A 82 -7.55 13.27 -7.09
N LEU A 83 -7.45 13.78 -5.87
CA LEU A 83 -6.18 13.99 -5.15
C LEU A 83 -5.47 12.68 -4.82
N VAL A 84 -6.18 11.69 -4.29
CA VAL A 84 -5.61 10.43 -3.78
C VAL A 84 -5.40 9.38 -4.87
N HIS A 85 -6.26 9.34 -5.89
CA HIS A 85 -6.22 8.30 -6.92
C HIS A 85 -5.60 8.77 -8.24
N THR A 86 -5.63 10.07 -8.53
CA THR A 86 -5.29 10.59 -9.87
C THR A 86 -4.02 11.44 -9.88
N ARG A 87 -3.65 12.07 -8.76
CA ARG A 87 -2.48 12.97 -8.67
C ARG A 87 -1.13 12.23 -8.63
N TYR A 88 -1.10 10.91 -8.68
CA TYR A 88 0.15 10.16 -8.72
C TYR A 88 0.85 10.31 -10.08
N TRP A 89 1.71 11.32 -10.20
CA TRP A 89 2.70 11.47 -11.26
C TRP A 89 4.01 10.83 -10.82
N SER A 90 4.22 9.56 -11.16
CA SER A 90 5.56 8.98 -11.07
C SER A 90 6.46 9.61 -12.14
N HIS A 91 7.37 10.50 -11.74
CA HIS A 91 8.47 10.94 -12.61
C HIS A 91 9.48 9.82 -12.93
N HIS A 92 9.38 8.68 -12.26
CA HIS A 92 10.01 7.44 -12.68
C HIS A 92 9.02 6.64 -13.53
N HIS A 93 9.22 6.64 -14.85
CA HIS A 93 8.60 5.65 -15.73
C HIS A 93 9.01 4.25 -15.24
N VAL A 94 8.06 3.53 -14.64
CA VAL A 94 8.21 2.10 -14.43
C VAL A 94 7.71 1.43 -15.70
N THR A 95 8.63 0.92 -16.52
CA THR A 95 8.28 -0.13 -17.49
C THR A 95 7.81 -1.34 -16.69
N ILE A 96 6.50 -1.52 -16.60
CA ILE A 96 5.90 -2.76 -16.17
C ILE A 96 6.21 -3.74 -17.30
N THR A 97 7.28 -4.52 -17.16
CA THR A 97 7.48 -5.69 -18.01
C THR A 97 6.46 -6.72 -17.57
N ASP A 98 5.47 -6.98 -18.42
CA ASP A 98 4.62 -8.16 -18.34
C ASP A 98 5.51 -9.40 -18.41
N SER A 99 5.87 -9.94 -17.26
CA SER A 99 6.58 -11.21 -17.15
C SER A 99 6.27 -11.84 -15.80
N ALA A 100 5.07 -12.43 -15.72
CA ALA A 100 4.78 -13.66 -15.00
C ALA A 100 3.30 -14.03 -15.18
N MET A 101 2.92 -14.43 -16.39
CA MET A 101 1.82 -15.38 -16.59
C MET A 101 2.39 -16.56 -17.37
N VAL A 102 2.92 -17.53 -16.64
CA VAL A 102 3.01 -18.94 -17.05
C VAL A 102 2.47 -19.74 -15.89
#